data_AF-S0DFM5-F1
#
_entry.id   AF-S0DFM5-F1
#
_cell.length_a   1.000
_cell.length_b   1.000
_cell.length_c   1.000
_cell.angle_alpha   90.00
_cell.angle_beta   90.00
_cell.angle_gamma   90.00
#
_symmetry.space_group_name_H-M   'P 1'
#
loop_
_entity.id
_entity.type
_entity.pdbx_description
1 polymer ?
#
loop_
_entity_poly.entity_id
_entity_poly.type
_entity_poly.pdbx_seq_one_letter_code
_entity_poly.pdbx_strand_id
1 'polypeptide(L)'
;DLYRQAEFLPTDDTIWFILQTLDKIAELFDGELDSVWDEKKVEIFLSVLTSQSDGLQSCVTAQKKNSKNLQMYFKRLNNQVLKRMAYSAHA
;
A
#
# COMPACT_ATOMS: atom_id res chain seq x y z
N ASP A 1 -5.06 -16.50 3.50
CA ASP A 1 -4.06 -15.44 3.34
C ASP A 1 -4.62 -14.40 2.36
N LEU A 2 -4.31 -13.12 2.55
CA LEU A 2 -4.89 -12.01 1.77
C LEU A 2 -4.52 -12.10 0.28
N TYR A 3 -3.24 -12.40 -0.02
CA TYR A 3 -2.75 -12.51 -1.39
C TYR A 3 -3.25 -13.78 -2.07
N ARG A 4 -3.36 -14.87 -1.31
CA ARG A 4 -3.97 -16.11 -1.81
C ARG A 4 -5.45 -15.93 -2.20
N GLN A 5 -6.18 -15.02 -1.54
CA GLN A 5 -7.55 -14.69 -1.96
C GLN A 5 -7.54 -13.88 -3.26
N ALA A 6 -6.55 -13.00 -3.44
CA ALA A 6 -6.41 -12.18 -4.64
C ALA A 6 -6.06 -13.00 -5.90
N GLU A 7 -5.34 -14.12 -5.77
CA GLU A 7 -5.01 -15.01 -6.89
C GLU A 7 -6.23 -15.58 -7.62
N PHE A 8 -7.36 -15.74 -6.94
CA PHE A 8 -8.59 -16.30 -7.51
C PHE A 8 -9.61 -15.23 -7.91
N LEU A 9 -9.25 -13.94 -7.85
CA LEU A 9 -10.11 -12.85 -8.28
C LEU A 9 -10.12 -12.74 -9.81
N PRO A 10 -11.24 -12.27 -10.41
CA PRO A 10 -11.24 -11.83 -11.80
C PRO A 10 -10.17 -10.76 -12.05
N THR A 11 -9.64 -10.68 -13.27
CA THR A 11 -8.52 -9.78 -13.62
C THR A 11 -8.73 -8.34 -13.14
N ASP A 12 -9.89 -7.74 -13.41
CA ASP A 12 -10.20 -6.37 -12.97
C ASP A 12 -10.21 -6.22 -11.44
N ASP A 13 -10.66 -7.25 -10.72
CA ASP A 13 -10.63 -7.27 -9.24
C ASP A 13 -9.21 -7.43 -8.71
N THR A 14 -8.37 -8.21 -9.39
CA THR A 14 -6.94 -8.36 -9.07
C THR A 14 -6.19 -7.04 -9.29
N ILE A 15 -6.41 -6.37 -10.42
CA ILE A 15 -5.82 -5.05 -10.70
C ILE A 15 -6.27 -4.04 -9.64
N TRP A 16 -7.57 -4.02 -9.31
CA TRP A 16 -8.10 -3.16 -8.26
C TRP A 16 -7.51 -3.45 -6.87
N PHE A 17 -7.25 -4.73 -6.56
CA PHE A 17 -6.58 -5.12 -5.32
C PHE A 17 -5.12 -4.66 -5.30
N ILE A 18 -4.40 -4.75 -6.43
CA ILE A 18 -3.02 -4.25 -6.56
C ILE A 18 -2.99 -2.74 -6.35
N LEU A 19 -3.85 -1.97 -7.03
CA LEU A 19 -3.93 -0.51 -6.88
C LEU A 19 -4.11 -0.09 -5.42
N GLN A 20 -5.08 -0.67 -4.73
CA GLN A 20 -5.28 -0.38 -3.31
C GLN A 20 -4.08 -0.76 -2.44
N THR A 21 -3.35 -1.81 -2.81
CA THR A 21 -2.15 -2.24 -2.08
C THR A 21 -1.02 -1.23 -2.28
N LEU A 22 -0.79 -0.78 -3.52
CA LEU A 22 0.20 0.26 -3.84
C LEU A 22 -0.11 1.56 -3.10
N ASP A 23 -1.37 2.00 -3.12
CA ASP A 23 -1.81 3.21 -2.40
C ASP A 23 -1.54 3.09 -0.89
N LYS A 24 -1.84 1.93 -0.29
CA LYS A 24 -1.60 1.72 1.14
C LYS A 24 -0.12 1.62 1.52
N ILE A 25 0.73 1.16 0.60
CA ILE A 25 2.17 1.21 0.79
C ILE A 25 2.65 2.66 0.68
N ALA A 26 2.20 3.42 -0.31
CA ALA A 26 2.56 4.83 -0.46
C ALA A 26 2.16 5.65 0.78
N GLU A 27 0.91 5.53 1.26
CA GLU A 27 0.44 6.17 2.49
C GLU A 27 1.28 5.83 3.73
N LEU A 28 1.87 4.63 3.78
CA LEU A 28 2.70 4.20 4.92
C LEU A 28 4.08 4.87 4.90
N PHE A 29 4.60 5.18 3.72
CA PHE A 29 5.92 5.75 3.50
C PHE A 29 5.91 7.28 3.37
N ASP A 30 4.75 7.90 3.08
CA ASP A 30 4.55 9.35 2.94
C ASP A 30 4.40 10.11 4.28
N GLY A 31 4.54 9.42 5.41
CA GLY A 31 4.47 10.04 6.73
C GLY A 31 5.76 10.77 7.13
N GLU A 32 5.66 11.74 8.05
CA GLU A 32 6.80 12.31 8.78
C GLU A 32 7.47 11.22 9.62
N LEU A 33 8.30 10.42 8.97
CA LEU A 33 9.24 9.54 9.62
C LEU A 33 10.47 10.41 9.89
N ASP A 34 10.83 10.60 11.17
CA ASP A 34 12.24 10.77 11.56
C ASP A 34 12.98 9.48 11.15
N SER A 35 13.12 9.30 9.84
CA SER A 35 13.35 8.02 9.20
C SER A 35 14.85 7.78 9.17
N VAL A 36 15.25 6.55 9.46
CA VAL A 36 16.65 6.11 9.31
C VAL A 36 17.00 5.88 7.83
N TRP A 37 16.04 6.07 6.93
CA TRP A 37 16.19 5.80 5.51
C TRP A 37 16.60 7.05 4.73
N ASP A 38 17.32 6.81 3.64
CA ASP A 38 17.72 7.84 2.69
C ASP A 38 16.46 8.42 2.02
N GLU A 39 16.15 9.67 2.33
CA GLU A 39 14.97 10.39 1.85
C GLU A 39 14.84 10.35 0.33
N LYS A 40 15.96 10.49 -0.41
CA LYS A 40 15.94 10.46 -1.87
C LYS A 40 15.54 9.08 -2.40
N LYS A 41 15.93 8.00 -1.72
CA LYS A 41 15.50 6.65 -2.10
C LYS A 41 14.04 6.41 -1.78
N VAL A 42 13.54 6.95 -0.67
CA VAL A 42 12.11 6.90 -0.32
C VAL A 42 11.28 7.67 -1.35
N GLU A 43 11.73 8.87 -1.75
CA GLU A 43 11.09 9.66 -2.80
C GLU A 43 11.04 8.92 -4.14
N ILE A 44 12.16 8.31 -4.57
CA ILE A 44 12.20 7.49 -5.79
C ILE A 44 11.25 6.30 -5.67
N PHE A 45 11.20 5.64 -4.52
CA PHE A 45 10.30 4.52 -4.28
C PHE A 45 8.83 4.95 -4.41
N LEU A 46 8.43 6.04 -3.76
CA LEU A 46 7.09 6.61 -3.86
C LEU A 46 6.76 7.01 -5.29
N SER A 47 7.69 7.66 -6.01
CA SER A 47 7.53 8.02 -7.42
C SER A 47 7.26 6.80 -8.31
N VAL A 48 8.00 5.70 -8.09
CA VAL A 48 7.81 4.44 -8.81
C VAL A 48 6.48 3.78 -8.48
N LEU A 49 6.02 3.83 -7.23
CA LEU A 49 4.69 3.33 -6.85
C LEU A 49 3.58 4.13 -7.53
N THR A 50 3.66 5.46 -7.48
CA THR A 50 2.69 6.35 -8.14
C THR A 50 2.62 6.08 -9.64
N SER A 51 3.78 5.98 -10.31
CA SER A 51 3.81 5.68 -11.75
C SER A 51 3.19 4.32 -12.10
N GLN A 52 3.40 3.30 -11.26
CA GLN A 52 2.76 2.00 -11.43
C GLN A 52 1.26 2.06 -11.20
N SER A 53 0.81 2.79 -10.17
CA SER A 53 -0.62 3.00 -9.91
C SER A 53 -1.29 3.72 -11.07
N ASP A 54 -0.71 4.80 -11.60
CA ASP A 54 -1.26 5.53 -12.74
C ASP A 54 -1.39 4.66 -13.99
N GLY A 55 -0.37 3.84 -14.27
CA GLY A 55 -0.40 2.88 -15.38
C GLY A 55 -1.53 1.86 -15.24
N LEU A 56 -1.67 1.24 -14.07
CA LEU A 56 -2.70 0.24 -13.79
C LEU A 56 -4.12 0.83 -13.71
N GLN A 57 -4.25 2.09 -13.29
CA GLN A 57 -5.54 2.76 -13.17
C GLN A 57 -6.28 2.82 -14.52
N SER A 58 -5.52 2.94 -15.63
CA SER A 58 -6.07 2.92 -16.98
C SER A 58 -6.68 1.57 -17.38
N CYS A 59 -6.29 0.47 -16.74
CA CYS A 59 -6.79 -0.87 -17.00
C CYS A 59 -8.10 -1.19 -16.26
N VAL A 60 -8.49 -0.34 -15.30
CA VAL A 60 -9.70 -0.56 -14.49
C VAL A 60 -10.90 0.05 -15.19
N THR A 61 -11.83 -0.81 -15.60
CA THR A 61 -13.05 -0.41 -16.32
C THR A 61 -14.06 0.35 -15.45
N ALA A 62 -14.06 0.11 -14.14
CA ALA A 62 -14.88 0.83 -13.16
C ALA A 62 -14.24 0.80 -11.77
N GLN A 63 -14.37 1.90 -11.01
CA GLN A 63 -13.98 1.90 -9.60
C GLN A 63 -14.80 0.85 -8.83
N LYS A 64 -14.10 0.04 -8.03
CA LYS A 64 -14.70 -1.03 -7.23
C LYS A 64 -14.64 -0.69 -5.75
N LYS A 65 -15.28 -1.52 -4.92
CA LYS A 65 -15.23 -1.34 -3.46
C LYS A 65 -13.84 -1.71 -2.93
N ASN A 66 -13.37 -0.96 -1.95
CA ASN A 66 -12.11 -1.27 -1.30
C ASN A 66 -12.19 -2.57 -0.48
N SER A 67 -11.09 -3.32 -0.47
CA SER A 67 -10.93 -4.54 0.31
C SER A 67 -10.86 -4.22 1.80
N LYS A 68 -11.91 -4.58 2.54
CA LYS A 68 -11.97 -4.41 4.00
C LYS A 68 -10.82 -5.13 4.71
N ASN A 69 -10.43 -6.30 4.22
CA ASN A 69 -9.35 -7.08 4.82
C ASN A 69 -7.99 -6.41 4.62
N LEU A 70 -7.73 -5.85 3.43
CA LEU A 70 -6.52 -5.08 3.14
C LEU A 70 -6.46 -3.82 4.02
N GLN A 71 -7.56 -3.08 4.12
CA GLN A 71 -7.66 -1.91 5.00
C GLN A 71 -7.40 -2.28 6.46
N MET A 72 -7.98 -3.38 6.95
CA MET A 72 -7.74 -3.84 8.31
C MET A 72 -6.29 -4.27 8.54
N TYR A 73 -5.64 -4.89 7.55
CA TYR A 73 -4.24 -5.26 7.63
C TYR A 73 -3.35 -4.02 7.84
N PHE A 74 -3.43 -3.02 6.97
CA PHE A 74 -2.64 -1.79 7.11
C PHE A 74 -2.99 -1.00 8.37
N LYS A 75 -4.26 -0.99 8.79
CA LYS A 75 -4.67 -0.40 10.07
C LYS A 75 -4.03 -1.10 11.27
N ARG A 76 -3.90 -2.43 11.23
CA ARG A 76 -3.20 -3.21 12.27
C ARG A 76 -1.71 -2.95 12.24
N LEU A 77 -1.08 -2.93 11.06
CA LEU A 77 0.34 -2.62 10.90
C LEU A 77 0.67 -1.26 11.53
N ASN A 78 -0.07 -0.21 11.16
CA ASN A 78 0.17 1.13 11.70
C ASN A 78 -0.08 1.20 13.22
N ASN A 79 -1.21 0.69 13.72
CA ASN A 79 -1.57 0.89 15.12
C ASN A 79 -0.89 -0.09 16.10
N GLN A 80 -0.66 -1.33 15.67
CA GLN A 80 -0.17 -2.39 16.56
C GLN A 80 1.36 -2.58 16.48
N VAL A 81 1.99 -2.16 15.38
CA VAL A 81 3.44 -2.22 15.20
C VAL A 81 4.02 -0.82 15.28
N LEU A 82 3.79 0.02 14.26
CA LEU A 82 4.48 1.30 14.12
C LEU A 82 4.22 2.25 15.30
N LYS A 83 2.95 2.57 15.58
CA LYS A 83 2.59 3.45 16.72
C LYS A 83 3.01 2.88 18.07
N ARG A 84 2.86 1.56 18.25
CA ARG A 84 3.21 0.89 19.52
C ARG A 84 4.71 0.99 19.80
N MET A 85 5.51 0.98 18.75
CA MET A 85 6.97 1.13 18.80
C MET A 85 7.42 2.58 18.58
N ALA A 86 6.50 3.54 18.69
CA ALA A 86 6.74 4.97 18.53
C ALA A 86 7.47 5.32 17.22
N TYR A 87 7.16 4.61 16.13
CA TYR A 87 7.80 4.76 14.83
C TYR A 87 9.33 4.62 14.87
N SER A 88 9.86 3.88 15.85
CA SER A 88 11.29 3.63 15.95
C SER A 88 11.82 2.87 14.73
N ALA A 89 13.14 2.96 14.50
CA ALA A 89 13.86 2.22 13.46
C ALA A 89 13.64 0.70 13.44
N HIS A 90 13.24 0.11 14.58
CA HIS A 90 13.02 -1.34 14.72
C HIS A 90 11.59 -1.76 14.39
N ALA A 91 10.66 -0.82 14.27
CA ALA A 91 9.24 -1.06 14.00
C ALA A 91 9.02 -1.49 12.54
#